data_AF-A0A6I9PNU7-F1
#
_entry.id   AF-A0A6I9PNU7-F1
#
_cell.length_a   1.000
_cell.length_b   1.000
_cell.length_c   1.000
_cell.angle_alpha   90.00
_cell.angle_beta   90.00
_cell.angle_gamma   90.00
#
_symmetry.space_group_name_H-M   'P 1'
#
loop_
_entity.id
_entity.type
_entity.pdbx_description
1 polymer ?
#
loop_
_entity_poly.entity_id
_entity_poly.type
_entity_poly.pdbx_seq_one_letter_code
_entity_poly.pdbx_strand_id
1 'polypeptide(L)'
;AKNELACSTSAACVSDSKSINNHVSLSLFLLSCSRRANLRLCLERLKSLVPLGKDANRHTTLSLLMKAREHIKRLEESDRRAQHTMDQLQRERRHLRRRLEQLGVERTRMDSTGSTQSDKSDSDQ
;
A
#
# COMPACT_ATOMS: atom_id res chain seq x y z
N ALA A 1 -2.55 10.23 29.45
CA ALA A 1 -1.68 11.41 29.64
C ALA A 1 -2.24 12.55 28.80
N LYS A 2 -2.65 13.63 29.45
CA LYS A 2 -3.39 14.76 28.87
C LYS A 2 -2.41 15.63 28.07
N ASN A 3 -2.60 15.73 26.75
CA ASN A 3 -1.86 16.70 25.92
C ASN A 3 -2.59 18.04 25.96
N GLU A 4 -2.45 18.76 27.07
CA GLU A 4 -2.72 20.20 27.08
C GLU A 4 -1.50 20.92 26.51
N LEU A 5 -1.60 21.37 25.26
CA LEU A 5 -0.74 22.43 24.75
C LEU A 5 -1.61 23.66 24.56
N ALA A 6 -1.99 24.26 25.69
CA ALA A 6 -2.56 25.59 25.71
C ALA A 6 -1.56 26.55 25.06
N CYS A 7 -1.99 27.24 24.01
CA CYS A 7 -1.31 28.43 23.54
C CYS A 7 -1.57 29.51 24.60
N SER A 8 -0.66 29.64 25.57
CA SER A 8 -0.78 30.56 26.69
C SER A 8 -0.84 32.00 26.18
N THR A 9 -2.04 32.58 26.19
CA THR A 9 -2.30 33.99 25.96
C THR A 9 -1.78 34.79 27.16
N SER A 10 -0.52 35.22 27.14
CA SER A 10 0.00 36.16 28.15
C SER A 10 -0.44 37.58 27.79
N ALA A 11 -1.61 37.97 28.29
CA ALA A 11 -2.13 39.33 28.25
C ALA A 11 -1.37 40.20 29.27
N ALA A 12 -0.24 40.77 28.86
CA ALA A 12 0.41 41.86 29.59
C ALA A 12 1.24 42.69 28.62
N CYS A 13 0.74 43.85 28.17
CA CYS A 13 1.44 45.15 28.23
C CYS A 13 0.84 46.26 27.31
N VAL A 14 0.71 47.45 27.92
CA VAL A 14 0.77 48.85 27.42
C VAL A 14 -0.45 49.50 26.74
N SER A 15 -0.90 50.56 27.44
CA SER A 15 -1.84 51.62 27.10
C SER A 15 -1.55 52.38 25.80
N ASP A 16 -2.65 52.84 25.20
CA ASP A 16 -2.87 53.98 24.31
C ASP A 16 -2.03 54.16 23.02
N SER A 17 -2.77 54.31 21.91
CA SER A 17 -2.35 54.55 20.51
C SER A 17 -1.75 53.40 19.67
N LYS A 18 -1.63 52.16 20.19
CA LYS A 18 -1.05 50.99 19.47
C LYS A 18 -2.06 49.94 18.98
N SER A 19 -3.36 50.21 19.06
CA SER A 19 -4.43 49.20 18.89
C SER A 19 -4.44 48.49 17.53
N ILE A 20 -4.24 49.22 16.42
CA ILE A 20 -4.26 48.65 15.07
C ILE A 20 -2.99 47.82 14.79
N ASN A 21 -1.80 48.34 15.16
CA ASN A 21 -0.53 47.61 15.01
C ASN A 21 -0.49 46.33 15.86
N ASN A 22 -1.07 46.36 17.06
CA ASN A 22 -1.23 45.19 17.91
C ASN A 22 -2.24 44.18 17.33
N HIS A 23 -3.38 44.63 16.77
CA HIS A 23 -4.35 43.73 16.11
C HIS A 23 -3.75 43.05 14.88
N VAL A 24 -3.02 43.79 14.04
CA VAL A 24 -2.32 43.25 12.87
C VAL A 24 -1.20 42.29 13.30
N SER A 25 -0.44 42.64 14.34
CA SER A 25 0.61 41.77 14.89
C SER A 25 0.04 40.49 15.51
N LEU A 26 -1.08 40.58 16.22
CA LEU A 26 -1.78 39.44 16.81
C LEU A 26 -2.37 38.54 15.71
N SER A 27 -2.99 39.13 14.68
CA SER A 27 -3.52 38.43 13.52
C SER A 27 -2.41 37.67 12.75
N LEU A 28 -1.27 38.34 12.51
CA LEU A 28 -0.11 37.72 11.87
C LEU A 28 0.48 36.57 12.72
N PHE A 29 0.54 36.77 14.04
CA PHE A 29 0.99 35.75 14.98
C PHE A 29 0.06 34.52 14.98
N LEU A 30 -1.27 34.73 15.03
CA LEU A 30 -2.26 33.66 14.95
C LEU A 30 -2.18 32.88 13.63
N LEU A 31 -2.04 33.57 12.51
CA LEU A 31 -1.85 32.94 11.20
C LEU A 31 -0.57 32.11 11.14
N SER A 32 0.55 32.66 11.65
CA SER A 32 1.83 31.96 11.72
C SER A 32 1.75 30.70 12.60
N CYS A 33 1.07 30.79 13.75
CA CYS A 33 0.82 29.67 14.64
C CYS A 33 -0.06 28.60 13.97
N SER A 34 -1.13 29.01 13.27
CA SER A 34 -2.00 28.10 12.52
C SER A 34 -1.22 27.35 11.43
N ARG A 35 -0.39 28.05 10.67
CA ARG A 35 0.47 27.44 9.64
C ARG A 35 1.45 26.44 10.23
N ARG A 36 2.02 26.75 11.41
CA ARG A 36 2.93 25.84 12.15
C ARG A 36 2.20 24.61 12.68
N ALA A 37 0.97 24.77 13.20
CA ALA A 37 0.14 23.67 13.67
C ALA A 37 -0.23 22.71 12.53
N ASN A 38 -0.64 23.26 11.38
CA ASN A 38 -0.94 22.49 10.18
C ASN A 38 0.28 21.68 9.70
N LEU A 39 1.46 22.31 9.62
CA LEU A 39 2.69 21.62 9.24
C LEU A 39 3.01 20.45 10.18
N ARG A 40 2.86 20.64 11.50
CA ARG A 40 3.06 19.55 12.47
C ARG A 40 2.12 18.38 12.21
N LEU A 41 0.84 18.64 11.99
CA LEU A 41 -0.15 17.62 11.68
C LEU A 41 0.19 16.83 10.40
N CYS A 42 0.58 17.54 9.34
CA CYS A 42 1.01 16.93 8.09
C CYS A 42 2.22 16.00 8.29
N LEU A 43 3.20 16.42 9.10
CA LEU A 43 4.39 15.60 9.39
C LEU A 43 4.05 14.38 10.26
N GLU A 44 3.17 14.51 11.25
CA GLU A 44 2.72 13.37 12.06
C GLU A 44 1.98 12.32 11.21
N ARG A 45 1.09 12.76 10.30
CA ARG A 45 0.43 11.86 9.35
C ARG A 45 1.43 11.18 8.40
N LEU A 46 2.46 11.91 7.95
CA LEU A 46 3.50 11.32 7.13
C LEU A 46 4.29 10.25 7.90
N LYS A 47 4.58 10.47 9.20
CA LYS A 47 5.28 9.50 10.03
C LYS A 47 4.52 8.18 10.21
N SER A 48 3.17 8.20 10.21
CA SER A 48 2.38 6.97 10.30
C SER A 48 2.36 6.16 9.00
N LEU A 49 2.63 6.78 7.86
CA LEU A 49 2.61 6.12 6.54
C LEU A 49 3.98 5.56 6.14
N VAL A 50 5.06 6.17 6.63
CA VAL A 50 6.42 5.75 6.31
C VAL A 50 6.91 4.74 7.35
N PRO A 51 7.55 3.62 6.95
CA PRO A 51 8.16 2.69 7.89
C PRO A 51 9.42 3.31 8.52
N LEU A 52 9.23 4.07 9.60
CA LEU A 52 10.29 4.81 10.30
C LEU A 52 10.99 4.02 11.41
N GLY A 53 10.45 2.84 11.76
CA GLY A 53 10.96 2.01 12.85
C GLY A 53 10.79 2.66 14.23
N LYS A 54 11.49 2.10 15.23
CA LYS A 54 11.45 2.53 16.65
C LYS A 54 11.99 3.94 16.94
N ASP A 55 12.55 4.62 15.93
CA ASP A 55 13.14 5.96 16.05
C ASP A 55 12.26 7.08 15.45
N ALA A 56 10.96 6.84 15.25
CA ALA A 56 10.03 7.81 14.65
C ALA A 56 10.04 9.20 15.31
N ASN A 57 10.39 9.29 16.61
CA ASN A 57 10.47 10.55 17.35
C ASN A 57 11.78 11.35 17.12
N ARG A 58 12.84 10.74 16.58
CA ARG A 58 14.17 11.37 16.39
C ARG A 58 14.40 11.95 14.99
N HIS A 59 13.49 11.67 14.05
CA HIS A 59 13.69 12.05 12.66
C HIS A 59 13.44 13.54 12.43
N THR A 60 14.38 14.19 11.74
CA THR A 60 14.18 15.56 11.21
C THR A 60 13.21 15.55 10.04
N THR A 61 12.65 16.71 9.69
CA THR A 61 11.77 16.86 8.50
C THR A 61 12.44 16.36 7.22
N LEU A 62 13.73 16.66 7.02
CA LEU A 62 14.46 16.23 5.83
C LEU A 62 14.61 14.70 5.78
N SER A 63 15.02 14.08 6.90
CA SER A 63 15.17 12.63 6.98
C SER A 63 13.85 11.90 6.72
N LEU A 64 12.74 12.45 7.19
CA LEU A 64 11.40 11.92 6.94
C LEU A 64 11.04 11.97 5.44
N LEU A 65 11.27 13.10 4.79
CA LEU A 65 10.98 13.26 3.36
C LEU A 65 11.84 12.34 2.48
N MET A 66 13.13 12.18 2.83
CA MET A 66 14.02 11.24 2.13
C MET A 66 13.54 9.79 2.25
N LYS A 67 13.18 9.35 3.47
CA LYS A 67 12.64 8.00 3.70
C LYS A 67 11.29 7.78 3.03
N ALA A 68 10.43 8.80 2.98
CA ALA A 68 9.16 8.72 2.27
C ALA A 68 9.39 8.47 0.77
N ARG A 69 10.30 9.23 0.15
CA ARG A 69 10.67 9.06 -1.25
C ARG A 69 11.24 7.66 -1.52
N GLU A 70 12.12 7.18 -0.65
CA GLU A 70 12.68 5.83 -0.77
C GLU A 70 11.62 4.74 -0.59
N HIS A 71 10.67 4.94 0.33
CA HIS A 71 9.59 4.00 0.57
C HIS A 71 8.69 3.85 -0.67
N ILE A 72 8.32 4.95 -1.32
CA ILE A 72 7.56 4.93 -2.58
C ILE A 72 8.29 4.09 -3.63
N LYS A 73 9.59 4.34 -3.85
CA LYS A 73 10.39 3.57 -4.81
C LYS A 73 10.44 2.07 -4.51
N ARG A 74 10.54 1.70 -3.23
CA ARG A 74 10.55 0.29 -2.82
C ARG A 74 9.19 -0.38 -3.05
N LEU A 75 8.09 0.34 -2.80
CA LEU A 75 6.75 -0.17 -3.10
C LEU A 75 6.58 -0.40 -4.60
N GLU A 76 6.94 0.57 -5.44
CA GLU A 76 6.89 0.45 -6.90
C GLU A 76 7.71 -0.75 -7.42
N GLU A 77 8.93 -0.94 -6.89
CA GLU A 77 9.79 -2.08 -7.22
C GLU A 77 9.16 -3.42 -6.78
N SER A 78 8.60 -3.46 -5.57
CA SER A 78 7.94 -4.64 -5.02
C SER A 78 6.71 -5.03 -5.85
N ASP A 79 5.90 -4.05 -6.24
CA ASP A 79 4.71 -4.28 -7.07
C ASP A 79 5.09 -4.82 -8.45
N ARG A 80 6.14 -4.26 -9.08
CA ARG A 80 6.68 -4.81 -10.34
C ARG A 80 7.09 -6.28 -10.19
N ARG A 81 7.83 -6.61 -9.14
CA ARG A 81 8.28 -7.99 -8.88
C ARG A 81 7.11 -8.94 -8.63
N ALA A 82 6.16 -8.52 -7.81
CA ALA A 82 4.96 -9.29 -7.52
C ALA A 82 4.17 -9.58 -8.82
N GLN A 83 4.02 -8.58 -9.70
CA GLN A 83 3.37 -8.75 -10.98
C GLN A 83 4.10 -9.78 -11.86
N HIS A 84 5.42 -9.71 -11.95
CA HIS A 84 6.21 -10.70 -12.69
C HIS A 84 6.03 -12.12 -12.15
N THR A 85 6.04 -12.28 -10.82
CA THR A 85 5.79 -13.57 -10.18
C THR A 85 4.38 -14.08 -10.47
N MET A 86 3.36 -13.23 -10.39
CA MET A 86 1.99 -13.60 -10.76
C MET A 86 1.91 -14.09 -12.21
N ASP A 87 2.53 -13.39 -13.15
CA ASP A 87 2.54 -13.78 -14.56
C ASP A 87 3.24 -15.12 -14.77
N GLN A 88 4.37 -15.36 -14.08
CA GLN A 88 5.08 -16.63 -14.12
C GLN A 88 4.19 -17.77 -13.61
N LEU A 89 3.62 -17.61 -12.41
CA LEU A 89 2.74 -18.62 -11.82
C LEU A 89 1.49 -18.87 -12.68
N GLN A 90 0.95 -17.84 -13.33
CA GLN A 90 -0.15 -18.01 -14.28
C GLN A 90 0.26 -18.82 -15.52
N ARG A 91 1.48 -18.61 -16.05
CA ARG A 91 2.01 -19.45 -17.15
C ARG A 91 2.19 -20.90 -16.70
N GLU A 92 2.76 -21.12 -15.53
CA GLU A 92 2.93 -22.46 -14.95
C GLU A 92 1.59 -23.15 -14.73
N ARG A 93 0.61 -22.46 -14.13
CA ARG A 93 -0.75 -22.99 -13.97
C ARG A 93 -1.38 -23.38 -15.30
N ARG A 94 -1.21 -22.57 -16.35
CA ARG A 94 -1.69 -22.90 -17.72
C ARG A 94 -0.98 -24.12 -18.28
N HIS A 95 0.34 -24.22 -18.12
CA HIS A 95 1.12 -25.37 -18.58
C HIS A 95 0.69 -26.67 -17.87
N LEU A 96 0.58 -26.63 -16.54
CA LEU A 96 0.15 -27.78 -15.74
C LEU A 96 -1.27 -28.22 -16.08
N ARG A 97 -2.21 -27.29 -16.29
CA ARG A 97 -3.57 -27.62 -16.74
C ARG A 97 -3.58 -28.37 -18.06
N ARG A 98 -2.85 -27.89 -19.08
CA ARG A 98 -2.74 -28.60 -20.37
C ARG A 98 -2.14 -29.99 -20.22
N ARG A 99 -1.15 -30.16 -19.33
CA ARG A 99 -0.51 -31.46 -19.08
C ARG A 99 -1.46 -32.43 -18.38
N LEU A 100 -2.28 -31.94 -17.45
CA LEU A 100 -3.36 -32.74 -16.85
C LEU A 100 -4.44 -33.11 -17.87
N GLU A 101 -4.83 -32.18 -18.75
CA GLU A 101 -5.77 -32.46 -19.84
C GLU A 101 -5.22 -33.55 -20.79
N GLN A 102 -3.94 -33.49 -21.17
CA GLN A 102 -3.31 -34.51 -22.00
C GLN A 102 -3.32 -35.89 -21.33
N LEU A 103 -2.90 -35.97 -20.06
CA LEU A 103 -2.91 -37.23 -19.29
C LEU A 103 -4.33 -37.76 -19.02
N GLY A 104 -5.32 -36.86 -18.87
CA GLY A 104 -6.73 -37.22 -18.75
C GLY A 104 -7.29 -37.79 -20.05
N VAL A 105 -6.99 -37.16 -21.18
CA VAL A 105 -7.40 -37.63 -22.53
C VAL A 105 -6.75 -38.96 -22.88
N GLU A 106 -5.49 -39.17 -22.48
CA GLU A 106 -4.79 -40.45 -22.68
C GLU A 106 -5.43 -41.58 -21.86
N ARG A 107 -5.94 -41.26 -20.67
CA ARG A 107 -6.68 -42.20 -19.82
C ARG A 107 -8.08 -42.54 -20.33
N THR A 108 -8.79 -41.56 -20.93
CA THR A 108 -10.12 -41.73 -21.56
C THR A 108 -10.07 -42.38 -22.95
N ARG A 109 -8.89 -42.53 -23.55
CA ARG A 109 -8.71 -43.30 -24.79
C ARG A 109 -8.37 -44.76 -24.52
N MET A 110 -7.73 -45.05 -23.38
CA MET A 110 -7.25 -46.39 -23.04
C MET A 110 -8.36 -47.32 -22.47
N ASP A 111 -9.47 -46.75 -22.01
CA ASP A 111 -10.66 -47.46 -21.54
C ASP A 111 -11.68 -47.80 -22.66
N SER A 112 -11.35 -47.56 -23.94
CA SER A 112 -12.22 -47.89 -25.09
C SER A 112 -11.63 -48.93 -26.07
N THR A 113 -10.47 -49.53 -25.80
CA THR A 113 -9.91 -50.62 -26.61
C THR A 113 -10.00 -51.95 -25.86
N GLY A 114 -11.17 -52.58 -25.83
CA GLY A 114 -11.31 -53.84 -25.08
C GLY A 114 -12.68 -54.50 -25.07
N SER A 115 -13.41 -54.48 -26.18
CA SER A 115 -14.46 -55.49 -26.40
C SER A 115 -14.42 -55.94 -27.85
N THR A 116 -13.58 -56.95 -28.08
CA THR A 116 -13.82 -57.97 -29.09
C THR A 116 -15.15 -58.64 -28.75
N GLN A 117 -16.25 -58.20 -29.37
CA GLN A 117 -17.40 -59.08 -29.54
C GLN A 117 -17.44 -59.50 -31.00
N SER A 118 -16.86 -60.68 -31.22
CA SER A 118 -16.92 -61.44 -32.45
C SER A 118 -18.33 -62.00 -32.64
N ASP A 119 -19.18 -61.29 -33.37
CA ASP A 119 -20.43 -61.85 -33.88
C ASP A 119 -20.15 -62.54 -35.23
N LYS A 120 -19.67 -63.78 -35.15
CA LYS A 120 -19.79 -64.77 -36.22
C LYS A 120 -20.48 -65.99 -35.61
N SER A 121 -21.79 -66.00 -35.67
CA SER A 121 -22.59 -67.23 -35.64
C SER A 121 -23.39 -67.23 -36.93
N ASP A 122 -22.83 -67.96 -37.89
CA ASP A 122 -23.43 -68.33 -39.16
C ASP A 122 -24.28 -69.58 -38.92
N SER A 123 -25.59 -69.45 -39.02
CA SER A 123 -26.55 -70.55 -39.05
C SER A 123 -27.82 -70.04 -39.70
N ASP A 124 -27.88 -70.17 -41.02
CA ASP A 124 -29.13 -70.36 -41.74
C ASP A 124 -28.88 -71.24 -42.98
N GLN A 125 -29.58 -72.38 -42.95
CA GLN A 125 -30.01 -73.25 -44.08
C GLN A 125 -29.10 -74.35 -44.62
#